data_AF-A0A2B7WHJ0-F1
#
_entry.id   AF-A0A2B7WHJ0-F1
#
_cell.length_a   1.000
_cell.length_b   1.000
_cell.length_c   1.000
_cell.angle_alpha   90.00
_cell.angle_beta   90.00
_cell.angle_gamma   90.00
#
_symmetry.space_group_name_H-M   'P 1'
#
loop_
_entity.id
_entity.type
_entity.pdbx_description
1 polymer ?
#
loop_
_entity_poly.entity_id
_entity_poly.type
_entity_poly.pdbx_seq_one_letter_code
_entity_poly.pdbx_strand_id
1 'polypeptide(L)'
;MDNDFVHTDVPSIVQLGEHQYDLAVRQRALGKFEYVTSHLKVEPFGDYDGLSTRHGKASAADLAVKTYEAELRRGVPEDQIPWYNNQISWYKDQNSRYQDRVSSPTS
;
A
#
# COMPACT_ATOMS: atom_id res chain seq x y z
N MET A 1 24.59 16.77 5.95
CA MET A 1 23.49 16.27 5.10
C MET A 1 22.23 16.52 5.88
N ASP A 2 21.37 17.43 5.41
CA ASP A 2 20.10 17.68 6.08
C ASP A 2 19.17 16.49 5.84
N ASN A 3 18.92 15.75 6.92
CA ASN A 3 17.95 14.66 6.97
C ASN A 3 16.51 15.19 6.96
N ASP A 4 16.25 16.38 6.40
CA ASP A 4 15.01 17.18 6.36
C ASP A 4 13.82 16.49 5.69
N PHE A 5 13.51 15.26 6.09
CA PHE A 5 12.18 14.70 5.90
C PHE A 5 11.31 15.36 6.97
N VAL A 6 10.50 16.33 6.57
CA VAL A 6 9.60 17.00 7.52
C VAL A 6 8.30 16.22 7.61
N HIS A 7 7.59 16.33 8.72
CA HIS A 7 6.30 15.64 8.91
C HIS A 7 5.32 15.91 7.75
N THR A 8 5.39 17.09 7.13
CA THR A 8 4.52 17.46 6.00
C THR A 8 4.79 16.67 4.70
N ASP A 9 5.90 15.94 4.61
CA ASP A 9 6.24 15.14 3.42
C ASP A 9 5.56 13.75 3.43
N VAL A 10 5.16 13.25 4.60
CA VAL A 10 4.29 12.05 4.76
C VAL A 10 2.94 12.47 5.34
N PRO A 11 2.00 12.97 4.53
CA PRO A 11 0.67 13.36 5.01
C PRO A 11 -0.21 12.21 5.53
N SER A 12 0.11 10.94 5.21
CA SER A 12 -0.69 9.79 5.64
C SER A 12 0.16 8.54 5.87
N ILE A 13 -0.16 7.79 6.92
CA ILE A 13 0.39 6.47 7.25
C ILE A 13 -0.79 5.53 7.46
N VAL A 14 -0.87 4.45 6.68
CA VAL A 14 -1.96 3.47 6.75
C VAL A 14 -1.39 2.13 7.17
N GLN A 15 -1.87 1.59 8.30
CA GLN A 15 -1.47 0.26 8.76
C GLN A 15 -2.35 -0.80 8.12
N LEU A 16 -1.78 -1.62 7.24
CA LEU A 16 -2.51 -2.68 6.53
C LEU A 16 -2.62 -3.99 7.32
N GLY A 17 -1.81 -4.15 8.38
CA GLY A 17 -1.71 -5.36 9.19
C GLY A 17 -0.35 -6.04 9.03
N GLU A 18 -0.05 -7.04 9.85
CA GLU A 18 1.22 -7.81 9.78
C GLU A 18 2.48 -6.93 9.76
N HIS A 19 2.47 -5.83 10.52
CA HIS A 19 3.54 -4.81 10.56
C HIS A 19 3.82 -4.11 9.22
N GLN A 20 2.93 -4.23 8.23
CA GLN A 20 3.00 -3.52 6.97
C GLN A 20 2.26 -2.18 7.03
N TYR A 21 2.90 -1.16 6.47
CA TYR A 21 2.41 0.21 6.41
C TYR A 21 2.58 0.77 5.00
N ASP A 22 1.55 1.44 4.51
CA ASP A 22 1.62 2.25 3.30
C ASP A 22 1.72 3.73 3.67
N LEU A 23 2.60 4.45 2.96
CA LEU A 23 2.92 5.84 3.23
C LEU A 23 2.54 6.70 2.03
N ALA A 24 1.68 7.68 2.23
CA ALA A 24 1.44 8.71 1.23
C ALA A 24 2.59 9.70 1.28
N VAL A 25 3.40 9.78 0.22
CA VAL A 25 4.56 10.68 0.16
C VAL A 25 4.32 11.78 -0.87
N ARG A 26 4.62 13.04 -0.52
CA ARG A 26 4.52 14.15 -1.47
C ARG A 26 5.52 13.99 -2.61
N GLN A 27 5.10 14.27 -3.84
CA GLN A 27 5.94 14.12 -5.05
C GLN A 27 7.31 14.77 -4.93
N ARG A 28 7.40 15.98 -4.34
CA ARG A 28 8.67 16.70 -4.13
C ARG A 28 9.68 15.93 -3.27
N ALA A 29 9.20 15.06 -2.38
CA ALA A 29 10.00 14.31 -1.42
C ALA A 29 10.17 12.84 -1.84
N LEU A 30 9.45 12.36 -2.86
CA LEU A 30 9.43 10.96 -3.29
C LEU A 30 10.83 10.44 -3.61
N GLY A 31 11.60 11.14 -4.43
CA GLY A 31 12.94 10.68 -4.80
C GLY A 31 13.90 10.59 -3.60
N LYS A 32 13.79 11.51 -2.64
CA LYS A 32 14.59 11.46 -1.40
C LYS A 32 14.13 10.32 -0.51
N PHE A 33 12.81 10.13 -0.37
CA PHE A 33 12.23 9.03 0.39
C PHE A 33 12.76 7.70 -0.13
N GLU A 34 12.63 7.45 -1.44
CA GLU A 34 13.12 6.24 -2.08
C GLU A 34 14.62 6.04 -1.87
N TYR A 35 15.43 7.10 -2.00
CA TYR A 35 16.87 7.02 -1.75
C TYR A 35 17.18 6.55 -0.32
N VAL A 36 16.52 7.15 0.68
CA VAL A 36 16.77 6.86 2.10
C VAL A 36 16.19 5.51 2.53
N THR A 37 14.99 5.17 2.09
CA THR A 37 14.22 4.03 2.61
C THR A 37 14.14 2.84 1.67
N SER A 38 14.80 2.87 0.50
CA SER A 38 14.82 1.74 -0.45
C SER A 38 15.16 0.41 0.21
N HIS A 39 16.12 0.40 1.12
CA HIS A 39 16.54 -0.80 1.87
C HIS A 39 15.50 -1.32 2.89
N LEU A 40 14.48 -0.51 3.20
CA LEU A 40 13.37 -0.86 4.10
C LEU A 40 12.06 -1.12 3.33
N LYS A 41 12.06 -0.92 2.00
CA LYS A 41 10.87 -1.05 1.17
C LYS A 41 10.45 -2.52 1.12
N VAL A 42 9.29 -2.81 1.66
CA VAL A 42 8.59 -4.08 1.41
C VAL A 42 7.84 -3.92 0.09
N GLU A 43 8.19 -4.73 -0.90
CA GLU A 43 7.44 -4.79 -2.15
C GLU A 43 6.13 -5.54 -1.93
N PRO A 44 4.96 -4.91 -2.19
CA PRO A 44 3.69 -5.61 -2.05
C PRO A 44 3.65 -6.87 -2.90
N PHE A 45 3.18 -7.96 -2.30
CA PHE A 45 3.14 -9.32 -2.85
C PHE A 45 4.51 -9.94 -3.20
N GLY A 46 5.60 -9.34 -2.73
CA GLY A 46 6.95 -9.90 -2.79
C GLY A 46 7.21 -10.89 -1.67
N ASP A 47 8.39 -11.51 -1.67
CA ASP A 47 8.75 -12.59 -0.74
C ASP A 47 8.77 -12.15 0.74
N TYR A 48 8.93 -10.85 0.99
CA TYR A 48 8.98 -10.24 2.32
C TYR A 48 7.69 -9.50 2.71
N ASP A 49 6.65 -9.54 1.88
CA ASP A 49 5.33 -8.98 2.24
C ASP A 49 4.62 -9.95 3.20
N GLY A 50 4.69 -9.62 4.49
CA GLY A 50 4.08 -10.41 5.57
C GLY A 50 2.57 -10.57 5.43
N LEU A 51 1.85 -9.57 4.92
CA LEU A 51 0.41 -9.64 4.70
C LEU A 51 0.10 -10.71 3.65
N SER A 52 0.83 -10.69 2.54
CA SER A 52 0.68 -11.67 1.46
C SER A 52 1.19 -13.06 1.83
N THR A 53 2.29 -13.17 2.59
CA THR A 53 2.82 -14.44 3.09
C THR A 53 1.82 -15.13 4.02
N ARG A 54 1.14 -14.36 4.86
CA ARG A 54 0.20 -14.91 5.85
C ARG A 54 -1.16 -15.26 5.25
N HIS A 55 -1.66 -14.46 4.33
CA HIS A 55 -3.05 -14.58 3.84
C HIS A 55 -3.17 -15.07 2.38
N GLY A 56 -2.07 -15.10 1.64
CA GLY A 56 -2.05 -15.24 0.19
C GLY A 56 -2.33 -13.91 -0.52
N LYS A 57 -1.85 -13.77 -1.76
CA LYS A 57 -1.86 -12.49 -2.50
C LYS A 57 -3.26 -11.91 -2.74
N ALA A 58 -4.22 -12.74 -3.14
CA ALA A 58 -5.61 -12.29 -3.36
C ALA A 58 -6.27 -11.79 -2.07
N SER A 59 -6.15 -12.56 -0.98
CA SER A 59 -6.71 -12.18 0.32
C SER A 59 -6.02 -10.95 0.92
N ALA A 60 -4.70 -10.83 0.76
CA ALA A 60 -3.95 -9.65 1.19
C ALA A 60 -4.40 -8.39 0.45
N ALA A 61 -4.63 -8.49 -0.86
CA ALA A 61 -5.17 -7.39 -1.65
C ALA A 61 -6.57 -6.97 -1.18
N ASP A 62 -7.46 -7.94 -0.90
CA ASP A 62 -8.79 -7.66 -0.36
C ASP A 62 -8.76 -7.01 1.04
N LEU A 63 -7.85 -7.47 1.91
CA LEU A 63 -7.63 -6.86 3.23
C LEU A 63 -7.12 -5.42 3.12
N ALA A 64 -6.20 -5.14 2.20
CA ALA A 64 -5.73 -3.78 1.94
C ALA A 64 -6.89 -2.88 1.47
N VAL A 65 -7.70 -3.34 0.51
CA VAL A 65 -8.89 -2.62 0.04
C VAL A 65 -9.85 -2.31 1.19
N LYS A 66 -10.21 -3.30 2.00
CA LYS A 66 -11.10 -3.12 3.15
C LYS A 66 -10.57 -2.12 4.16
N THR A 67 -9.25 -2.11 4.36
CA THR A 67 -8.58 -1.16 5.26
C THR A 67 -8.71 0.27 4.73
N TYR A 68 -8.38 0.50 3.46
CA TYR A 68 -8.52 1.82 2.85
C TYR A 68 -9.99 2.31 2.81
N GLU A 69 -10.94 1.44 2.49
CA GLU A 69 -12.37 1.77 2.51
C GLU A 69 -12.88 2.06 3.93
N ALA A 70 -12.29 1.43 4.97
CA ALA A 70 -12.61 1.74 6.36
C ALA A 70 -12.08 3.12 6.77
N GLU A 71 -10.85 3.47 6.39
CA GLU A 71 -10.28 4.80 6.64
C GLU A 71 -11.08 5.91 5.94
N LEU A 72 -11.44 5.72 4.66
CA LEU A 72 -12.31 6.66 3.94
C LEU A 72 -13.65 6.89 4.68
N ARG A 73 -14.26 5.84 5.22
CA ARG A 73 -15.51 5.94 6.00
C ARG A 73 -15.34 6.63 7.35
N ARG A 74 -14.17 6.55 7.97
CA ARG A 74 -13.84 7.24 9.23
C ARG A 74 -13.66 8.75 9.03
N GLY A 75 -13.38 9.16 7.80
CA GLY A 75 -13.19 10.56 7.43
C GLY A 75 -11.70 10.89 7.31
N VAL A 76 -11.21 10.92 6.08
CA VAL A 76 -9.85 11.39 5.74
C VAL A 76 -9.93 12.83 5.22
N PRO A 77 -8.84 13.62 5.33
CA PRO A 77 -8.77 14.94 4.70
C PRO A 77 -9.07 14.88 3.19
N GLU A 78 -9.81 15.87 2.66
CA GLU A 78 -10.26 15.87 1.26
C GLU A 78 -9.10 15.76 0.25
N ASP A 79 -7.97 16.39 0.56
CA ASP A 79 -6.77 16.36 -0.28
C ASP A 79 -6.10 14.97 -0.34
N GLN A 80 -6.47 14.05 0.56
CA GLN A 80 -5.96 12.68 0.60
C GLN A 80 -6.88 11.67 -0.08
N ILE A 81 -8.17 11.99 -0.28
CA ILE A 81 -9.16 11.10 -0.91
C ILE A 81 -8.65 10.53 -2.25
N PRO A 82 -8.03 11.33 -3.16
CA PRO A 82 -7.51 10.79 -4.42
C PRO A 82 -6.43 9.72 -4.21
N TRP A 83 -5.55 9.89 -3.23
CA TRP A 83 -4.50 8.91 -2.93
C TRP A 83 -5.12 7.59 -2.42
N TYR A 84 -6.06 7.65 -1.47
CA TYR A 84 -6.78 6.47 -0.97
C TYR A 84 -7.51 5.73 -2.10
N ASN A 85 -8.22 6.46 -2.98
CA ASN A 85 -8.91 5.86 -4.13
C ASN A 85 -7.96 5.21 -5.14
N ASN A 86 -6.77 5.79 -5.35
CA ASN A 86 -5.74 5.20 -6.20
C ASN A 86 -5.22 3.88 -5.60
N GLN A 87 -4.95 3.85 -4.28
CA GLN A 87 -4.53 2.62 -3.61
C GLN A 87 -5.61 1.53 -3.71
N ILE A 88 -6.88 1.87 -3.42
CA ILE A 88 -8.01 0.94 -3.57
C ILE A 88 -8.09 0.39 -4.98
N SER A 89 -8.00 1.25 -6.00
CA SER A 89 -8.08 0.83 -7.41
C SER A 89 -6.93 -0.11 -7.76
N TRP A 90 -5.72 0.20 -7.32
CA TRP A 90 -4.54 -0.63 -7.55
C TRP A 90 -4.67 -2.01 -6.88
N TYR A 91 -5.02 -2.07 -5.59
CA TYR A 91 -5.22 -3.35 -4.89
C TYR A 91 -6.40 -4.16 -5.46
N LYS A 92 -7.48 -3.51 -5.94
CA LYS A 92 -8.58 -4.19 -6.65
C LYS A 92 -8.10 -4.84 -7.96
N ASP A 93 -7.30 -4.14 -8.76
CA ASP A 93 -6.71 -4.70 -9.99
C ASP A 93 -5.80 -5.90 -9.67
N GLN A 94 -4.98 -5.80 -8.62
CA GLN A 94 -4.12 -6.91 -8.20
C GLN A 94 -4.94 -8.13 -7.72
N ASN A 95 -6.00 -7.91 -6.94
CA ASN A 95 -6.88 -8.99 -6.50
C ASN A 95 -7.46 -9.77 -7.68
N SER A 96 -8.03 -9.08 -8.67
CA SER A 96 -8.58 -9.70 -9.89
C SER A 96 -7.52 -10.57 -10.60
N ARG A 97 -6.31 -10.04 -10.79
CA ARG A 97 -5.20 -10.79 -11.42
C ARG A 97 -4.82 -12.05 -10.64
N TYR A 98 -4.85 -12.01 -9.32
CA TYR A 98 -4.51 -13.17 -8.50
C TYR A 98 -5.64 -14.21 -8.45
N GLN A 99 -6.90 -13.78 -8.49
CA GLN A 99 -8.05 -14.68 -8.57
C GLN A 99 -8.10 -15.42 -9.93
N ASP A 100 -7.81 -14.73 -11.03
CA ASP A 100 -7.78 -15.34 -12.37
C ASP A 100 -6.69 -16.41 -12.50
N ARG A 101 -5.54 -16.19 -11.84
CA ARG A 101 -4.42 -17.16 -11.82
C ARG A 101 -4.72 -18.40 -10.98
N VAL A 102 -5.49 -18.27 -9.90
CA VAL A 102 -5.94 -19.43 -9.09
C VAL A 102 -7.01 -20.21 -9.84
N SER A 103 -7.83 -19.53 -10.64
CA SER A 103 -8.93 -20.13 -11.41
C SER A 103 -8.47 -20.77 -12.74
N SER A 104 -7.22 -20.56 -13.14
CA SER A 104 -6.62 -21.14 -14.34
C SER A 104 -5.60 -22.23 -13.94
N PRO A 105 -6.02 -23.46 -13.63
CA PRO A 105 -5.08 -24.53 -13.40
C PRO A 105 -4.32 -24.80 -14.70
N THR A 106 -2.99 -24.75 -14.65
CA THR A 106 -2.10 -25.22 -15.72
C THR A 106 -2.54 -26.62 -16.14
N SER A 107 -2.95 -26.76 -17.40
CA SER A 107 -3.24 -28.06 -18.04
C SER A 107 -1.96 -28.81 -18.35
#